data_AF-D6TF92-F1
#
_entry.id   AF-D6TF92-F1
#
_cell.length_a   1.000
_cell.length_b   1.000
_cell.length_c   1.000
_cell.angle_alpha   90.00
_cell.angle_beta   90.00
_cell.angle_gamma   90.00
#
_symmetry.space_group_name_H-M   'P 1'
#
loop_
_entity.id
_entity.type
_entity.pdbx_description
1 polymer ?
#
loop_
_entity_poly.entity_id
_entity_poly.type
_entity_poly.pdbx_seq_one_letter_code
_entity_poly.pdbx_strand_id
1 'polypeptide(L)'
;MVFIKSHLIAWDQGESQKRGGKMQRGPGVPCPQEEEIVQRAVAGEPLSDDLTHHIARCERCQEKRKMYQRLNAHLVQKLYRFDCPSSETLSYYCAGLLEKTRADETEIHLRVCPLCAEEVEQTRTFVQSEQFKDS
;
A
#
# COMPACT_ATOMS: atom_id res chain seq x y z
N MET A 1 23.09 24.65 -8.00
CA MET A 1 22.69 25.49 -6.86
C MET A 1 21.98 24.60 -5.85
N VAL A 2 22.68 24.22 -4.78
CA VAL A 2 22.16 23.36 -3.71
C VAL A 2 22.29 24.15 -2.42
N PHE A 3 21.17 24.44 -1.77
CA PHE A 3 21.15 24.97 -0.42
C PHE A 3 20.25 24.06 0.42
N ILE A 4 20.88 23.12 1.13
CA ILE A 4 20.26 22.39 2.24
C ILE A 4 20.72 23.11 3.50
N LYS A 5 19.83 23.89 4.12
CA LYS A 5 20.00 24.35 5.50
C LYS A 5 19.28 23.35 6.41
N SER A 6 20.05 22.39 6.93
CA SER A 6 19.64 21.59 8.08
C SER A 6 19.88 22.42 9.34
N HIS A 7 18.83 22.95 9.94
CA HIS A 7 18.85 23.38 11.34
C HIS A 7 18.25 22.27 12.19
N LEU A 8 19.08 21.75 13.10
CA LEU A 8 18.66 20.94 14.23
C LEU A 8 17.60 21.70 15.04
N ILE A 9 16.51 21.02 15.37
CA ILE A 9 15.62 21.42 16.45
C ILE A 9 15.47 20.20 17.37
N ALA A 10 15.87 20.43 18.61
CA ALA A 10 15.76 19.54 19.75
C ALA A 10 14.29 19.17 20.00
N TRP A 11 14.04 17.88 20.26
CA TRP A 11 12.76 17.43 20.77
C TRP A 11 12.78 17.59 22.29
N ASP A 12 12.18 18.68 22.76
CA ASP A 12 11.82 18.85 24.17
C ASP A 12 10.42 18.24 24.40
N GLN A 13 10.31 17.44 25.46
CA GLN A 13 9.08 16.78 25.87
C GLN A 13 8.27 17.76 26.72
N GLY A 14 7.09 18.15 26.25
CA GLY A 14 6.18 18.93 27.07
C GLY A 14 4.87 19.24 26.36
N GLU A 15 3.79 19.04 27.12
CA GLU A 15 2.48 19.70 26.93
C GLU A 15 1.50 19.05 25.95
N SER A 16 0.83 18.04 26.51
CA SER A 16 -0.61 17.84 26.45
C SER A 16 -1.44 19.08 26.07
N GLN A 17 -2.44 18.80 25.23
CA GLN A 17 -3.79 19.35 25.38
C GLN A 17 -3.97 20.82 25.00
N LYS A 18 -4.28 21.04 23.71
CA LYS A 18 -5.54 21.65 23.22
C LYS A 18 -5.39 22.00 21.74
N ARG A 19 -6.01 21.22 20.85
CA ARG A 19 -6.42 21.71 19.52
C ARG A 19 -7.92 21.52 19.38
N GLY A 20 -8.66 22.47 19.93
CA GLY A 20 -10.07 22.65 19.65
C GLY A 20 -10.25 23.21 18.25
N GLY A 21 -10.41 22.33 17.25
CA GLY A 21 -10.99 22.66 15.97
C GLY A 21 -12.49 22.34 16.01
N LYS A 22 -13.34 23.34 16.26
CA LYS A 22 -14.79 23.19 16.11
C LYS A 22 -15.10 23.01 14.61
N MET A 23 -15.40 21.80 14.17
CA MET A 23 -15.94 21.54 12.82
C MET A 23 -17.36 20.99 12.93
N GLN A 24 -18.29 21.88 12.64
CA GLN A 24 -19.69 21.72 12.19
C GLN A 24 -20.39 20.38 12.48
N ARG A 25 -21.30 20.41 13.45
CA ARG A 25 -22.37 19.41 13.64
C ARG A 25 -23.51 19.71 12.68
N GLY A 26 -23.49 19.11 11.48
CA GLY A 26 -24.69 18.88 10.66
C GLY A 26 -25.23 17.46 10.90
N PRO A 27 -26.46 17.12 10.47
CA PRO A 27 -27.07 15.79 10.65
C PRO A 27 -26.48 14.75 9.67
N GLY A 28 -25.17 14.81 9.45
CA GLY A 28 -24.43 13.97 8.52
C GLY A 28 -23.61 12.91 9.25
N VAL A 29 -23.27 11.86 8.51
CA VAL A 29 -22.48 10.71 8.98
C VAL A 29 -21.26 11.18 9.81
N PRO A 30 -21.08 10.63 11.03
CA PRO A 30 -19.96 11.00 11.91
C PRO A 30 -18.61 10.71 11.23
N CYS A 31 -17.52 11.36 11.67
CA CYS A 31 -16.20 10.99 11.13
C CYS A 31 -15.96 9.50 11.40
N PRO A 32 -15.46 8.75 10.40
CA PRO A 32 -15.17 7.33 10.52
C PRO A 32 -14.32 7.01 11.75
N GLN A 33 -14.49 5.77 12.21
CA GLN A 33 -13.55 5.18 13.15
C GLN A 33 -12.18 4.99 12.49
N GLU A 34 -11.15 4.85 13.32
CA GLU A 34 -9.77 4.78 12.83
C GLU A 34 -9.53 3.54 11.96
N GLU A 35 -10.13 2.41 12.32
CA GLU A 35 -10.11 1.16 11.56
C GLU A 35 -10.67 1.31 10.13
N GLU A 36 -11.77 2.04 9.95
CA GLU A 36 -12.37 2.25 8.62
C GLU A 36 -11.45 3.10 7.72
N ILE A 37 -10.78 4.09 8.31
CA ILE A 37 -9.78 4.91 7.59
C ILE A 37 -8.59 4.03 7.18
N VAL A 38 -8.14 3.14 8.06
CA VAL A 38 -7.04 2.20 7.79
C VAL A 38 -7.43 1.20 6.70
N GLN A 39 -8.60 0.57 6.78
CA GLN A 39 -9.10 -0.37 5.77
C GLN A 39 -9.10 0.27 4.38
N ARG A 40 -9.63 1.48 4.26
CA ARG A 40 -9.64 2.24 3.00
C ARG A 40 -8.25 2.65 2.53
N ALA A 41 -7.33 2.92 3.45
CA ALA A 41 -5.96 3.34 3.14
C ALA A 41 -5.06 2.18 2.72
N VAL A 42 -5.31 0.96 3.24
CA VAL A 42 -4.44 -0.21 3.07
C VAL A 42 -5.00 -1.20 2.05
N ALA A 43 -6.25 -1.63 2.20
CA ALA A 43 -6.83 -2.73 1.42
C ALA A 43 -7.46 -2.27 0.10
N GLY A 44 -7.70 -0.96 -0.05
CA GLY A 44 -8.43 -0.42 -1.21
C GLY A 44 -9.91 -0.84 -1.24
N GLU A 45 -10.38 -1.57 -0.23
CA GLU A 45 -11.74 -2.05 -0.12
C GLU A 45 -12.75 -0.88 -0.16
N PRO A 46 -13.91 -1.11 -0.79
CA PRO A 46 -14.97 -0.12 -0.83
C PRO A 46 -15.59 0.03 0.58
N LEU A 47 -15.52 1.25 1.11
CA LEU A 47 -16.35 1.65 2.25
C LEU A 47 -17.76 1.98 1.77
N SER A 48 -18.72 2.11 2.69
CA SER A 48 -20.03 2.64 2.36
C SER A 48 -19.92 3.99 1.64
N ASP A 49 -20.86 4.27 0.74
CA ASP A 49 -20.87 5.49 -0.07
C ASP A 49 -20.86 6.74 0.79
N ASP A 50 -21.62 6.73 1.89
CA ASP A 50 -21.67 7.82 2.87
C ASP A 50 -20.30 8.11 3.49
N LEU A 51 -19.55 7.07 3.84
CA LEU A 51 -18.25 7.20 4.48
C LEU A 51 -17.19 7.65 3.48
N THR A 52 -17.28 7.15 2.25
CA THR A 52 -16.45 7.59 1.13
C THR A 52 -16.68 9.09 0.86
N HIS A 53 -17.93 9.52 0.82
CA HIS A 53 -18.31 10.92 0.63
C HIS A 53 -17.83 11.80 1.81
N HIS A 54 -17.95 11.31 3.05
CA HIS A 54 -17.42 12.00 4.22
C HIS A 54 -15.90 12.20 4.14
N ILE A 55 -15.14 11.12 3.90
CA ILE A 55 -13.67 11.17 3.80
C ILE A 55 -13.25 12.11 2.68
N ALA A 56 -14.00 12.19 1.58
CA ALA A 56 -13.72 13.12 0.49
C ALA A 56 -13.89 14.60 0.87
N ARG A 57 -14.63 14.95 1.94
CA ARG A 57 -14.96 16.34 2.30
C ARG A 57 -14.37 16.78 3.64
N CYS A 58 -14.01 15.86 4.52
CA CYS A 58 -13.50 16.16 5.84
C CYS A 58 -11.96 16.18 5.85
N GLU A 59 -11.36 17.36 5.99
CA GLU A 59 -9.89 17.55 5.98
C GLU A 59 -9.17 16.67 7.00
N ARG A 60 -9.69 16.56 8.23
CA ARG A 60 -9.09 15.70 9.28
C ARG A 60 -9.05 14.23 8.87
N CYS A 61 -10.16 13.74 8.32
CA CYS A 61 -10.29 12.35 7.90
C CYS A 61 -9.45 12.09 6.60
N GLN A 62 -9.23 13.10 5.74
CA GLN A 62 -8.26 13.06 4.63
C GLN A 62 -6.80 13.01 5.09
N GLU A 63 -6.41 13.84 6.06
CA GLU A 63 -5.05 13.88 6.59
C GLU A 63 -4.67 12.53 7.22
N LYS A 64 -5.57 11.97 8.04
CA LYS A 64 -5.41 10.62 8.61
C LYS A 64 -5.23 9.57 7.51
N ARG A 65 -6.09 9.57 6.48
CA ARG A 65 -5.97 8.66 5.34
C ARG A 65 -4.60 8.78 4.66
N LYS A 66 -4.13 9.99 4.35
CA LYS A 66 -2.82 10.23 3.73
C LYS A 66 -1.67 9.74 4.62
N MET A 67 -1.78 9.90 5.94
CA MET A 67 -0.80 9.36 6.89
C MET A 67 -0.72 7.83 6.80
N TYR A 68 -1.87 7.12 6.87
CA TYR A 68 -1.88 5.66 6.76
C TYR A 68 -1.44 5.15 5.39
N GLN A 69 -1.77 5.86 4.31
CA GLN A 69 -1.27 5.52 2.98
C GLN A 69 0.25 5.61 2.89
N ARG A 70 0.86 6.66 3.46
CA ARG A 70 2.33 6.80 3.51
C ARG A 70 2.97 5.73 4.38
N LEU A 71 2.38 5.44 5.54
CA LEU A 71 2.87 4.37 6.42
C LEU A 71 2.78 3.02 5.72
N ASN A 72 1.65 2.71 5.10
CA ASN A 72 1.46 1.48 4.34
C ASN A 72 2.48 1.35 3.21
N ALA A 73 2.67 2.40 2.40
CA ALA A 73 3.68 2.39 1.33
C ALA A 73 5.10 2.18 1.88
N HIS A 74 5.43 2.78 3.01
CA HIS A 74 6.73 2.58 3.66
C HIS A 74 6.90 1.16 4.18
N LEU A 75 5.90 0.62 4.88
CA LEU A 75 5.92 -0.73 5.41
C LEU A 75 5.96 -1.77 4.30
N VAL A 76 5.16 -1.59 3.25
CA VAL A 76 5.27 -2.38 2.02
C VAL A 76 6.70 -2.27 1.54
N GLN A 77 7.26 -1.12 1.18
CA GLN A 77 8.65 -1.05 0.69
C GLN A 77 9.72 -1.71 1.58
N LYS A 78 9.55 -1.70 2.91
CA LYS A 78 10.53 -2.28 3.84
C LYS A 78 10.34 -3.77 4.10
N LEU A 79 9.11 -4.26 4.02
CA LEU A 79 8.75 -5.65 4.29
C LEU A 79 8.38 -6.42 3.02
N TYR A 80 8.28 -5.70 1.89
CA TYR A 80 8.09 -6.21 0.55
C TYR A 80 9.23 -7.17 0.30
N ARG A 81 8.85 -8.46 0.26
CA ARG A 81 9.71 -9.59 -0.04
C ARG A 81 10.62 -10.10 1.06
N PHE A 82 10.33 -9.81 2.34
CA PHE A 82 11.06 -10.49 3.41
C PHE A 82 10.91 -12.02 3.31
N ASP A 83 9.71 -12.50 2.97
CA ASP A 83 9.40 -13.92 2.78
C ASP A 83 8.92 -14.23 1.35
N CYS A 84 9.14 -13.32 0.39
CA CYS A 84 8.73 -13.56 -0.98
C CYS A 84 9.84 -14.23 -1.81
N PRO A 85 9.47 -15.03 -2.81
CA PRO A 85 10.41 -15.48 -3.83
C PRO A 85 11.14 -14.30 -4.48
N SER A 86 12.41 -14.51 -4.82
CA SER A 86 13.19 -13.52 -5.58
C SER A 86 12.55 -13.25 -6.95
N SER A 87 12.73 -12.06 -7.51
CA SER A 87 12.23 -11.72 -8.85
C SER A 87 12.78 -12.67 -9.94
N GLU A 88 14.01 -13.17 -9.78
CA GLU A 88 14.56 -14.22 -10.65
C GLU A 88 13.75 -15.53 -10.56
N THR A 89 13.40 -15.96 -9.34
CA THR A 89 12.57 -17.16 -9.12
C THR A 89 11.20 -16.98 -9.77
N LEU A 90 10.56 -15.81 -9.62
CA LEU A 90 9.28 -15.53 -10.27
C LEU A 90 9.40 -15.50 -11.80
N SER A 91 10.50 -15.00 -12.35
CA SER A 91 10.76 -14.99 -13.79
C SER A 91 10.93 -16.41 -14.34
N TYR A 92 11.71 -17.27 -13.67
CA TYR A 92 11.83 -18.67 -14.04
C TYR A 92 10.54 -19.45 -13.86
N TYR A 93 9.74 -19.12 -12.83
CA TYR A 93 8.40 -19.68 -12.67
C TYR A 93 7.51 -19.34 -13.88
N CYS A 94 7.51 -18.08 -14.32
CA CYS A 94 6.76 -17.65 -15.50
C CYS A 94 7.22 -18.33 -16.79
N ALA A 95 8.53 -18.57 -16.92
CA ALA A 95 9.12 -19.25 -18.08
C ALA A 95 9.00 -20.78 -18.03
N GLY A 96 8.46 -21.35 -16.94
CA GLY A 96 8.38 -22.81 -16.76
C GLY A 96 9.74 -23.48 -16.57
N LEU A 97 10.75 -22.74 -16.07
CA LEU A 97 12.14 -23.19 -15.93
C LEU A 97 12.51 -23.64 -14.51
N LEU A 98 11.59 -23.55 -13.56
CA LEU A 98 11.84 -24.03 -12.20
C LEU A 98 11.74 -25.56 -12.12
N GLU A 99 12.59 -26.17 -11.29
CA GLU A 99 12.40 -27.55 -10.85
C GLU A 99 11.08 -27.70 -10.10
N LYS A 100 10.45 -28.87 -10.23
CA LYS A 100 9.09 -29.15 -9.73
C LYS A 100 8.87 -28.69 -8.29
N THR A 101 9.76 -29.07 -7.36
CA THR A 101 9.64 -28.70 -5.94
C THR A 101 9.59 -27.18 -5.74
N ARG A 102 10.44 -26.44 -6.45
CA ARG A 102 10.52 -24.98 -6.33
C ARG A 102 9.36 -24.28 -7.04
N ALA A 103 8.82 -24.88 -8.09
CA ALA A 103 7.59 -24.43 -8.73
C ALA A 103 6.39 -24.59 -7.78
N ASP A 104 6.27 -25.73 -7.09
CA ASP A 104 5.20 -26.01 -6.12
C ASP A 104 5.26 -25.02 -4.93
N GLU A 105 6.45 -24.78 -4.37
CA GLU A 105 6.66 -23.77 -3.31
C GLU A 105 6.26 -22.36 -3.76
N THR A 106 6.65 -21.99 -4.99
CA THR A 106 6.30 -20.69 -5.57
C THR A 106 4.79 -20.59 -5.77
N GLU A 107 4.14 -21.64 -6.26
CA GLU A 107 2.68 -21.66 -6.45
C GLU A 107 1.94 -21.49 -5.12
N ILE A 108 2.38 -22.15 -4.05
CA ILE A 108 1.82 -21.98 -2.70
C ILE A 108 1.93 -20.52 -2.25
N HIS A 109 3.09 -19.89 -2.44
CA HIS A 109 3.29 -18.48 -2.07
C HIS A 109 2.36 -17.54 -2.87
N LEU A 110 2.19 -17.79 -4.16
CA LEU A 110 1.33 -16.96 -5.03
C LEU A 110 -0.15 -16.98 -4.61
N ARG A 111 -0.60 -18.02 -3.90
CA ARG A 111 -1.99 -18.08 -3.38
C ARG A 111 -2.22 -17.15 -2.18
N VAL A 112 -1.16 -16.78 -1.46
CA VAL A 112 -1.27 -15.99 -0.21
C VAL A 112 -0.69 -14.58 -0.35
N CYS A 113 0.16 -14.33 -1.35
CA CYS A 113 0.82 -13.05 -1.55
C CYS A 113 0.30 -12.34 -2.81
N PRO A 114 -0.58 -11.33 -2.69
CA PRO A 114 -1.15 -10.63 -3.85
C PRO A 114 -0.08 -9.87 -4.65
N LEU A 115 0.99 -9.42 -3.99
CA LEU A 115 2.07 -8.68 -4.64
C LEU A 115 2.91 -9.55 -5.59
N CYS A 116 3.18 -10.80 -5.21
CA CYS A 116 3.89 -11.72 -6.09
C CYS A 116 2.98 -12.24 -7.22
N ALA A 117 1.67 -12.39 -6.94
CA ALA A 117 0.69 -12.72 -7.97
C ALA A 117 0.62 -11.64 -9.05
N GLU A 118 0.56 -10.37 -8.65
CA GLU A 118 0.57 -9.23 -9.57
C GLU A 118 1.87 -9.18 -10.39
N GLU A 119 3.03 -9.40 -9.78
CA GLU A 119 4.30 -9.44 -10.52
C GLU A 119 4.34 -10.56 -11.55
N VAL A 120 3.89 -11.77 -11.19
CA VAL A 120 3.81 -12.90 -12.14
C VAL A 120 2.87 -12.59 -13.30
N GLU A 121 1.74 -11.93 -13.05
CA GLU A 121 0.81 -11.51 -14.10
C GLU A 121 1.46 -10.49 -15.05
N GLN A 122 2.15 -9.48 -14.51
CA GLN A 122 2.89 -8.49 -15.28
C GLN A 122 4.01 -9.13 -16.11
N THR A 123 4.80 -10.02 -15.51
CA THR A 123 5.89 -10.74 -16.20
C THR A 123 5.35 -11.63 -17.32
N ARG A 124 4.27 -12.38 -17.09
CA ARG A 124 3.65 -13.22 -18.12
C ARG A 124 3.14 -12.39 -19.31
N THR A 125 2.50 -11.26 -19.03
CA THR A 125 2.02 -10.34 -20.07
C THR A 125 3.18 -9.83 -20.92
N PHE A 126 4.29 -9.44 -20.29
CA PHE A 126 5.49 -9.00 -20.99
C PHE A 126 6.10 -10.11 -21.87
N VAL A 127 6.29 -11.32 -21.32
CA VAL A 127 6.84 -12.46 -22.06
C VAL A 127 5.99 -12.81 -23.28
N GLN A 128 4.66 -12.80 -23.14
CA GLN A 128 3.76 -13.02 -24.27
C GLN A 128 3.92 -11.93 -25.33
N SER A 129 3.99 -10.65 -24.93
CA SER A 129 4.13 -9.55 -25.88
C SER A 129 5.44 -9.56 -26.68
N GLU A 130 6.53 -10.09 -26.10
CA GLU A 130 7.82 -10.21 -26.79
C GLU A 130 7.89 -11.44 -27.70
N GLN A 131 7.22 -12.54 -27.35
CA GLN A 131 7.14 -13.74 -28.23
C GLN A 131 6.42 -13.47 -29.56
N PHE A 132 5.55 -12.46 -29.64
CA PHE A 132 4.86 -12.07 -30.87
C PHE A 132 5.68 -11.17 -31.81
N LYS A 133 6.87 -10.68 -31.41
CA LYS A 133 7.73 -9.86 -32.29
C LYS A 133 8.66 -10.68 -33.19
N ASP A 134 8.81 -11.98 -32.90
CA ASP A 134 9.75 -12.88 -33.60
C ASP A 134 9.05 -13.86 -34.58
N SER A 135 7.79 -13.61 -34.96
CA SER A 135 7.06 -14.36 -36.01
C SER A 135 6.56 -13.45 -37.12
#